data_AF-A0A375HXD5-F1
#
_entry.id   AF-A0A375HXD5-F1
#
_cell.length_a   1.000
_cell.length_b   1.000
_cell.length_c   1.000
_cell.angle_alpha   90.00
_cell.angle_beta   90.00
_cell.angle_gamma   90.00
#
_symmetry.space_group_name_H-M   'P 1'
#
loop_
_entity.id
_entity.type
_entity.pdbx_description
1 polymer ?
#
loop_
_entity_poly.entity_id
_entity_poly.type
_entity_poly.pdbx_seq_one_letter_code
_entity_poly.pdbx_strand_id
1 'polypeptide(L)'
;MIQAQKITVKNKTGYVFCFSVQWQSSDGTWHATTISSGDYPAMQSRTLTLDEIGVPGDAVAVTPYGHTVNPQLGHVQGTPHVTFASNDHIAIYEATVTPKERLQITLEKNG
;
A
#
# COMPACT_ATOMS: atom_id res chain seq x y z
N MET A 1 8.37 12.76 -7.75
CA MET A 1 7.47 11.67 -7.30
C MET A 1 8.31 10.39 -7.27
N ILE A 2 8.18 9.56 -6.23
CA ILE A 2 8.93 8.31 -6.16
C ILE A 2 8.30 7.32 -7.15
N GLN A 3 9.14 6.62 -7.91
CA GLN A 3 8.74 5.56 -8.83
C GLN A 3 9.03 4.20 -8.20
N ALA A 4 8.16 3.21 -8.38
CA ALA A 4 8.39 1.86 -7.87
C ALA A 4 7.81 0.79 -8.79
N GLN A 5 8.42 -0.39 -8.80
CA GLN A 5 7.87 -1.61 -9.39
C GLN A 5 7.13 -2.47 -8.37
N LYS A 6 7.49 -2.35 -7.09
CA LYS A 6 6.98 -3.18 -6.00
C LYS A 6 6.55 -2.31 -4.82
N ILE A 7 5.50 -2.73 -4.11
CA ILE A 7 5.08 -2.10 -2.85
C ILE A 7 5.27 -3.09 -1.72
N THR A 8 6.00 -2.68 -0.70
CA THR A 8 6.11 -3.40 0.56
C THR A 8 5.36 -2.63 1.65
N VAL A 9 4.55 -3.31 2.46
CA VAL A 9 3.95 -2.70 3.66
C VAL A 9 4.41 -3.43 4.91
N LYS A 10 5.12 -2.72 5.77
CA LYS A 10 5.49 -3.13 7.13
C LYS A 10 4.30 -2.94 8.06
N ASN A 11 3.84 -4.02 8.70
CA ASN A 11 2.74 -3.94 9.66
C ASN A 11 3.27 -3.59 11.06
N LYS A 12 3.07 -2.34 11.48
CA LYS A 12 3.37 -1.82 12.82
C LYS A 12 2.09 -1.45 13.59
N THR A 13 0.95 -2.03 13.22
CA THR A 13 -0.36 -1.67 13.79
C THR A 13 -0.65 -2.36 15.13
N GLY A 14 0.06 -3.45 15.45
CA GLY A 14 -0.27 -4.33 16.58
C GLY A 14 -1.39 -5.34 16.28
N TYR A 15 -2.03 -5.25 15.11
CA TYR A 15 -3.10 -6.16 14.66
C TYR A 15 -2.62 -7.00 13.47
N VAL A 16 -3.39 -8.03 13.10
CA VAL A 16 -3.28 -8.64 11.77
C VAL A 16 -3.75 -7.62 10.72
N PHE A 17 -3.03 -7.54 9.61
CA PHE A 17 -3.22 -6.55 8.57
C PHE A 17 -3.25 -7.19 7.18
N CYS A 18 -3.95 -6.55 6.25
CA CYS A 18 -4.04 -6.95 4.85
C CYS A 18 -4.12 -5.69 3.98
N PHE A 19 -3.45 -5.71 2.82
CA PHE A 19 -3.58 -4.64 1.84
C PHE A 19 -3.69 -5.17 0.42
N SER A 20 -4.46 -4.45 -0.40
CA SER A 20 -4.36 -4.49 -1.86
C SER A 20 -3.69 -3.19 -2.34
N VAL A 21 -3.60 -3.00 -3.66
CA VAL A 21 -3.08 -1.77 -4.24
C VAL A 21 -4.21 -1.01 -4.91
N GLN A 22 -4.28 0.30 -4.67
CA GLN A 22 -5.09 1.20 -5.47
C GLN A 22 -4.22 1.97 -6.44
N TRP A 23 -4.76 2.20 -7.63
CA TRP A 23 -4.08 2.96 -8.67
C TRP A 23 -5.06 3.89 -9.38
N GLN A 24 -4.54 4.99 -9.91
CA GLN A 24 -5.31 6.00 -10.62
C GLN A 24 -5.01 5.92 -12.11
N SER A 25 -6.05 5.84 -12.94
CA SER A 25 -5.97 6.00 -14.39
C SER A 25 -5.71 7.45 -14.77
N SER A 26 -5.29 7.69 -16.01
CA SER A 26 -5.03 9.02 -16.55
C SER A 26 -6.25 9.95 -16.58
N ASP A 27 -7.47 9.38 -16.57
CA ASP A 27 -8.74 10.13 -16.44
C ASP A 27 -9.07 10.54 -15.00
N GLY A 28 -8.25 10.15 -14.02
CA GLY A 28 -8.42 10.45 -12.61
C GLY A 28 -9.23 9.42 -11.83
N THR A 29 -9.75 8.37 -12.45
CA THR A 29 -10.52 7.31 -11.77
C THR A 29 -9.60 6.43 -10.91
N TRP A 30 -10.04 6.11 -9.69
CA TRP A 30 -9.34 5.18 -8.82
C TRP A 30 -9.86 3.76 -8.99
N HIS A 31 -8.94 2.82 -9.13
CA HIS A 31 -9.16 1.40 -9.23
C HIS A 31 -8.46 0.69 -8.07
N ALA A 32 -8.93 -0.51 -7.73
CA ALA A 32 -8.30 -1.38 -6.74
C ALA A 32 -7.96 -2.73 -7.37
N THR A 33 -6.81 -3.28 -7.02
CA THR A 33 -6.43 -4.64 -7.42
C THR A 33 -7.29 -5.66 -6.66
N THR A 34 -7.64 -6.76 -7.34
CA THR A 34 -8.36 -7.89 -6.70
C THR A 34 -7.41 -8.77 -5.88
N ILE A 35 -6.13 -8.77 -6.24
CA ILE A 35 -5.07 -9.47 -5.48
C ILE A 35 -4.65 -8.59 -4.30
N SER A 36 -4.56 -9.23 -3.13
CA SER A 36 -4.08 -8.64 -1.88
C SER A 36 -2.85 -9.37 -1.34
N SER A 37 -2.24 -8.82 -0.31
CA SER A 37 -1.13 -9.42 0.43
C SER A 37 -1.50 -10.72 1.17
N GLY A 38 -2.79 -11.00 1.30
CA GLY A 38 -3.33 -11.86 2.35
C GLY A 38 -3.13 -11.24 3.75
N ASP A 39 -3.71 -11.90 4.76
CA ASP A 39 -3.55 -11.51 6.15
C ASP A 39 -2.13 -11.83 6.66
N TYR A 40 -1.54 -10.89 7.38
CA TYR A 40 -0.24 -11.10 8.03
C TYR A 40 -0.15 -10.39 9.38
N PRO A 41 0.53 -11.00 10.37
CA PRO A 41 0.59 -10.49 11.74
C PRO A 41 1.45 -9.22 11.86
N ALA A 42 1.38 -8.60 13.03
CA ALA A 42 2.24 -7.47 13.38
C ALA A 42 3.73 -7.82 13.28
N MET A 43 4.55 -6.80 13.03
CA MET A 43 6.01 -6.88 12.87
C MET A 43 6.49 -7.69 11.66
N GLN A 44 5.58 -8.04 10.74
CA GLN A 44 5.94 -8.62 9.45
C GLN A 44 5.72 -7.63 8.30
N SER A 45 6.28 -7.95 7.14
CA SER A 45 6.06 -7.23 5.89
C SER A 45 5.62 -8.17 4.79
N ARG A 46 4.87 -7.63 3.83
CA ARG A 46 4.51 -8.30 2.58
C ARG A 46 4.82 -7.38 1.42
N THR A 47 5.19 -7.98 0.29
CA THR A 47 5.53 -7.27 -0.95
C THR A 47 4.61 -7.74 -2.06
N LEU A 48 4.07 -6.80 -2.83
CA LEU A 48 3.35 -7.08 -4.06
C LEU A 48 4.07 -6.41 -5.24
N THR A 49 4.21 -7.14 -6.33
CA THR A 49 4.75 -6.66 -7.61
C THR A 49 3.61 -6.06 -8.44
N LEU A 50 3.75 -4.81 -8.89
CA LEU A 50 2.62 -4.02 -9.41
C LEU A 50 2.03 -4.57 -10.72
N ASP A 51 2.87 -4.98 -11.67
CA ASP A 51 2.44 -5.58 -12.93
C ASP A 51 1.80 -6.95 -12.73
N GLU A 52 2.32 -7.77 -11.80
CA GLU A 52 1.76 -9.10 -11.49
C GLU A 52 0.35 -9.04 -10.89
N ILE A 53 0.02 -7.94 -10.21
CA ILE A 53 -1.31 -7.72 -9.60
C ILE A 53 -2.26 -6.89 -10.48
N GLY A 54 -1.86 -6.60 -11.72
CA GLY A 54 -2.70 -5.93 -12.71
C GLY A 54 -2.72 -4.41 -12.63
N VAL A 55 -1.71 -3.77 -12.04
CA VAL A 55 -1.54 -2.31 -12.16
C VAL A 55 -1.00 -1.97 -13.55
N PRO A 56 -1.69 -1.12 -14.33
CA PRO A 56 -1.23 -0.74 -15.67
C PRO A 56 0.05 0.11 -15.63
N GLY A 57 0.90 -0.08 -16.65
CA GLY A 57 2.15 0.68 -16.89
C GLY A 57 2.01 2.20 -16.90
N ASP A 58 0.83 2.68 -17.28
CA ASP A 58 0.46 4.09 -17.43
C ASP A 58 -0.32 4.65 -16.25
N ALA A 59 -0.43 3.91 -15.14
CA ALA A 59 -1.04 4.42 -13.91
C ALA A 59 -0.32 5.68 -13.42
N VAL A 60 -1.08 6.76 -13.20
CA VAL A 60 -0.52 8.07 -12.82
C VAL A 60 -0.24 8.20 -11.33
N ALA A 61 -0.86 7.35 -10.51
CA ALA A 61 -0.62 7.23 -9.08
C ALA A 61 -0.91 5.80 -8.61
N VAL A 62 -0.15 5.33 -7.62
CA VAL A 62 -0.25 3.99 -7.02
C VAL A 62 -0.03 4.12 -5.52
N THR A 63 -0.80 3.38 -4.73
CA THR A 63 -0.70 3.39 -3.27
C THR A 63 -1.22 2.08 -2.66
N PRO A 64 -0.66 1.58 -1.54
CA PRO A 64 -1.31 0.51 -0.80
C PRO A 64 -2.67 0.99 -0.25
N TYR A 65 -3.65 0.10 -0.25
CA TYR A 65 -4.96 0.29 0.37
C TYR A 65 -5.20 -0.86 1.35
N GLY A 66 -5.14 -0.55 2.64
CA GLY A 66 -5.05 -1.59 3.67
C GLY A 66 -6.00 -1.37 4.84
N HIS A 67 -6.20 -2.45 5.58
CA HIS A 67 -7.04 -2.51 6.77
C HIS A 67 -6.48 -3.52 7.77
N THR A 68 -6.91 -3.39 9.02
CA THR A 68 -6.62 -4.37 10.07
C THR A 68 -7.82 -5.29 10.28
N VAL A 69 -7.61 -6.40 11.00
CA VAL A 69 -8.71 -7.25 11.52
C VAL A 69 -9.63 -6.54 12.51
N ASN A 70 -9.22 -5.40 13.09
CA ASN A 70 -10.13 -4.54 13.84
C ASN A 70 -10.96 -3.68 12.85
N PRO A 71 -12.26 -3.96 12.65
CA PRO A 71 -13.07 -3.25 11.67
C PRO A 71 -13.31 -1.79 12.03
N GLN A 72 -13.16 -1.40 13.29
CA GLN A 72 -13.36 -0.02 13.75
C GLN A 72 -12.30 0.94 13.20
N LEU A 73 -11.13 0.43 12.81
CA LEU A 73 -10.04 1.21 12.24
C LEU A 73 -10.24 1.51 10.75
N GLY A 74 -11.16 0.81 10.08
CA GLY A 74 -11.50 1.00 8.68
C GLY A 74 -10.36 0.69 7.69
N HIS A 75 -10.52 1.19 6.47
CA HIS A 75 -9.51 1.11 5.42
C HIS A 75 -8.84 2.47 5.21
N VAL A 76 -7.58 2.46 4.81
CA VAL A 76 -6.84 3.69 4.49
C VAL A 76 -5.94 3.50 3.28
N GLN A 77 -5.78 4.57 2.49
CA GLN A 77 -4.76 4.67 1.45
C GLN A 77 -3.41 5.06 2.05
N GLY A 78 -2.33 4.56 1.45
CA GLY A 78 -0.98 5.01 1.72
C GLY A 78 -0.74 6.44 1.24
N THR A 79 0.10 7.18 1.96
CA THR A 79 0.51 8.52 1.54
C THR A 79 2.03 8.74 1.76
N PRO A 80 2.72 9.47 0.86
CA PRO A 80 2.28 9.90 -0.46
C PRO A 80 2.08 8.72 -1.45
N HIS A 81 1.44 9.01 -2.58
CA HIS A 81 1.36 8.08 -3.72
C HIS A 81 2.69 8.02 -4.48
N VAL A 82 2.94 6.90 -5.13
CA VAL A 82 4.08 6.68 -6.04
C VAL A 82 3.59 6.50 -7.47
N THR A 83 4.49 6.56 -8.44
CA THR A 83 4.19 6.14 -9.82
C THR A 83 4.74 4.75 -10.09
N PHE A 84 4.09 4.03 -10.99
CA PHE A 84 4.64 2.75 -11.45
C PHE A 84 5.80 3.00 -12.41
N ALA A 85 6.88 2.22 -12.26
CA ALA A 85 7.94 2.06 -13.24
C ALA A 85 8.56 0.66 -13.13
N SER A 86 8.88 0.03 -14.26
CA SER A 86 9.61 -1.25 -14.30
C SER A 86 11.11 -1.03 -14.06
N ASN A 87 11.49 -0.78 -12.81
CA ASN A 87 12.84 -0.37 -12.41
C ASN A 87 13.40 -1.13 -11.19
N ASP A 88 12.78 -2.25 -10.82
CA ASP A 88 13.05 -3.06 -9.62
C ASP A 88 12.98 -2.34 -8.27
N HIS A 89 12.64 -1.05 -8.25
CA HIS A 89 12.58 -0.26 -7.03
C HIS A 89 11.36 -0.65 -6.20
N ILE A 90 11.54 -0.64 -4.88
CA ILE A 90 10.52 -1.00 -3.91
C ILE A 90 10.13 0.25 -3.11
N ALA A 91 8.87 0.64 -3.19
CA ALA A 91 8.31 1.62 -2.27
C ALA A 91 7.90 0.92 -0.97
N ILE A 92 8.53 1.29 0.14
CA ILE A 92 8.26 0.69 1.46
C ILE A 92 7.35 1.63 2.24
N TYR A 93 6.21 1.11 2.71
CA TYR A 93 5.25 1.80 3.55
C TYR A 93 5.19 1.17 4.94
N GLU A 94 4.75 1.95 5.92
CA GLU A 94 4.49 1.51 7.28
C GLU A 94 3.02 1.70 7.62
N ALA A 95 2.34 0.61 7.97
CA ALA A 95 1.00 0.65 8.53
C ALA A 95 1.11 0.81 10.05
N THR A 96 0.53 1.87 10.62
CA THR A 96 0.56 2.18 12.05
C THR A 96 -0.82 2.53 12.56
N VAL A 97 -1.05 2.35 13.87
CA VAL A 97 -2.23 2.88 14.55
C VAL A 97 -1.78 4.01 15.46
N THR A 98 -2.35 5.19 15.23
CA THR A 98 -2.05 6.37 16.04
C THR A 98 -2.66 6.24 17.44
N PRO A 99 -2.20 7.03 18.43
CA PRO A 99 -2.81 7.06 19.77
C PRO A 99 -4.31 7.42 19.79
N LYS A 100 -4.84 8.01 18.71
CA LYS A 100 -6.27 8.33 18.54
C LYS A 100 -7.05 7.20 17.86
N GLU A 101 -6.48 5.99 17.84
CA GLU A 101 -7.06 4.80 17.21
C GLU A 101 -7.40 5.02 15.73
N ARG A 102 -6.48 5.65 15.00
CA ARG A 102 -6.59 5.80 13.53
C ARG A 102 -5.51 5.02 12.84
N LEU A 103 -5.91 4.17 11.89
CA LEU A 103 -5.00 3.51 10.96
C LEU A 103 -4.39 4.54 10.00
N GLN A 104 -3.09 4.43 9.77
CA GLN A 104 -2.35 5.22 8.81
C GLN A 104 -1.40 4.30 8.05
N ILE A 105 -1.20 4.57 6.76
CA ILE A 105 -0.16 3.93 5.95
C ILE A 105 0.71 5.06 5.38
N THR A 106 1.98 5.07 5.73
CA THR A 106 2.90 6.16 5.37
C THR A 106 4.13 5.62 4.67
N LEU A 107 4.52 6.24 3.56
CA LEU A 107 5.76 5.89 2.88
C LEU A 107 6.94 6.13 3.83
N GLU A 108 7.80 5.14 3.97
CA GLU A 108 9.05 5.26 4.70
C GLU A 108 9.92 6.30 4.00
N LYS A 109 10.35 7.33 4.73
CA LYS A 109 11.35 8.25 4.22
C LYS A 109 12.67 7.48 4.19
N ASN A 110 13.18 7.19 3.00
CA ASN A 110 14.60 6.81 2.86
C ASN A 110 15.42 7.96 3.45
N GLY A 111 16.17 7.67 4.52
CA GLY A 111 17.10 8.60 5.16
C GLY A 111 18.29 8.93 4.27
#